data_AF-A0A852CD68-F1
#
_entry.id   AF-A0A852CD68-F1
#
_cell.length_a   1.000
_cell.length_b   1.000
_cell.length_c   1.000
_cell.angle_alpha   90.00
_cell.angle_beta   90.00
_cell.angle_gamma   90.00
#
_symmetry.space_group_name_H-M   'P 1'
#
loop_
_entity.id
_entity.type
_entity.pdbx_description
1 polymer ?
#
loop_
_entity_poly.entity_id
_entity_poly.type
_entity_poly.pdbx_seq_one_letter_code
_entity_poly.pdbx_strand_id
1 'polypeptide(L)'
;MPKRSCPFGEAAPLQLKTRVGLRELSRGVRGEEYQREVFERTRRLLFKGAQACMAGAWPASPADTCAVTRSPEPAGETQDGSAGCRWSGQLLIGHDGKLLRRPAAMERAVPPVGVSKACSSCVRTADVKEACTQCDQFVCQNCSRLCSCCNTITCSLCSSVDYGDVGEQVLCNGCSMFQV
;
A
#
# COMPACT_ATOMS: atom_id res chain seq x y z
N MET A 1 34.72 2.26 -56.37
CA MET A 1 33.31 2.74 -56.44
C MET A 1 32.98 3.45 -55.12
N PRO A 2 32.43 4.67 -55.14
CA PRO A 2 32.02 5.35 -53.91
C PRO A 2 30.84 4.60 -53.29
N LYS A 3 30.89 4.34 -51.97
CA LYS A 3 29.72 3.77 -51.27
C LYS A 3 28.60 4.80 -51.26
N ARG A 4 27.37 4.34 -51.54
CA ARG A 4 26.16 5.17 -51.53
C ARG A 4 25.96 5.73 -50.12
N SER A 5 25.54 6.98 -50.02
CA SER A 5 25.21 7.60 -48.73
C SER A 5 24.08 6.83 -48.04
N CYS A 6 24.19 6.65 -46.71
CA CYS A 6 23.19 5.95 -45.91
C CYS A 6 21.90 6.78 -45.86
N PRO A 7 20.75 6.27 -46.33
CA PRO A 7 19.48 7.01 -46.33
C PRO A 7 18.89 7.19 -44.93
N PHE A 8 19.46 6.53 -43.92
CA PHE A 8 19.00 6.55 -42.53
C PHE A 8 19.89 7.38 -41.59
N GLY A 9 20.77 8.24 -42.14
CA GLY A 9 21.77 8.98 -41.36
C GLY A 9 21.19 9.89 -40.27
N GLU A 10 20.77 11.10 -40.64
CA GLU A 10 20.44 12.16 -39.66
C GLU A 10 18.93 12.30 -39.38
N ALA A 11 18.06 11.68 -40.18
CA ALA A 11 16.60 11.91 -40.15
C ALA A 11 15.77 10.63 -39.91
N ALA A 12 16.41 9.50 -39.60
CA ALA A 12 15.66 8.29 -39.29
C ALA A 12 15.03 8.42 -37.90
N PRO A 13 13.70 8.21 -37.75
CA PRO A 13 13.09 8.22 -36.44
C PRO A 13 13.75 7.16 -35.56
N LEU A 14 14.14 7.57 -34.35
CA LEU A 14 14.70 6.67 -33.35
C LEU A 14 13.70 5.53 -33.12
N GLN A 15 14.11 4.30 -33.42
CA GLN A 15 13.32 3.11 -33.12
C GLN A 15 13.31 2.88 -31.61
N LEU A 16 12.36 3.52 -30.92
CA LEU A 16 12.17 3.39 -29.50
C LEU A 16 11.23 2.22 -29.19
N LYS A 17 11.61 1.40 -28.21
CA LYS A 17 10.71 0.39 -27.66
C LYS A 17 9.78 1.06 -26.67
N THR A 18 8.49 1.12 -26.98
CA THR A 18 7.46 1.56 -26.04
C THR A 18 7.05 0.38 -25.16
N ARG A 19 7.16 0.54 -23.84
CA ARG A 19 6.56 -0.42 -22.91
C ARG A 19 5.04 -0.28 -22.97
N VAL A 20 4.35 -1.35 -23.36
CA VAL A 20 2.89 -1.42 -23.34
C VAL A 20 2.47 -2.13 -22.06
N GLY A 21 1.67 -1.47 -21.23
CA GLY A 21 1.13 -2.01 -20.00
C GLY A 21 -0.36 -2.36 -20.11
N LEU A 22 -0.92 -2.85 -19.01
CA LEU A 22 -2.32 -3.29 -18.97
C LEU A 22 -3.30 -2.15 -19.25
N ARG A 23 -2.96 -0.93 -18.84
CA ARG A 23 -3.77 0.27 -19.05
C ARG A 23 -3.84 0.63 -20.53
N GLU A 24 -2.71 0.54 -21.23
CA GLU A 24 -2.61 0.78 -22.67
C GLU A 24 -3.36 -0.30 -23.45
N LEU A 25 -3.28 -1.56 -23.03
CA LEU A 25 -4.07 -2.66 -23.62
C LEU A 25 -5.57 -2.44 -23.44
N SER A 26 -5.99 -2.00 -22.25
CA SER A 26 -7.40 -1.74 -21.94
C SER A 26 -7.98 -0.59 -22.75
N ARG A 27 -7.15 0.35 -23.23
CA ARG A 27 -7.54 1.51 -24.04
C ARG A 27 -7.17 1.34 -25.52
N GLY A 28 -6.65 0.19 -25.91
CA GLY A 28 -6.21 -0.10 -27.26
C GLY A 28 -7.37 -0.39 -28.22
N VAL A 29 -7.04 -0.78 -29.45
CA VAL A 29 -8.00 -1.03 -30.55
C VAL A 29 -9.06 -2.09 -30.18
N ARG A 30 -8.71 -3.09 -29.36
CA ARG A 30 -9.65 -4.10 -28.83
C ARG A 30 -9.99 -3.87 -27.36
N GLY A 31 -9.88 -2.63 -26.88
CA GLY A 31 -10.04 -2.28 -25.47
C GLY A 31 -11.40 -2.65 -24.90
N GLU A 32 -12.48 -2.46 -25.67
CA GLU A 32 -13.85 -2.80 -25.22
C GLU A 32 -14.06 -4.29 -24.99
N GLU A 33 -13.56 -5.14 -25.90
CA GLU A 33 -13.65 -6.60 -25.77
C GLU A 33 -12.86 -7.08 -24.55
N TYR A 34 -11.64 -6.55 -24.37
CA TYR A 34 -10.80 -6.88 -23.23
C TYR A 34 -11.44 -6.45 -21.90
N GLN A 35 -11.99 -5.23 -21.83
CA GLN A 35 -12.69 -4.75 -20.64
C GLN A 35 -13.92 -5.61 -20.31
N ARG A 36 -14.68 -6.03 -21.33
CA ARG A 36 -15.83 -6.92 -21.15
C ARG A 36 -15.41 -8.28 -20.60
N GLU A 37 -14.32 -8.85 -21.08
CA GLU A 37 -13.76 -10.10 -20.56
C GLU A 37 -13.35 -9.97 -19.09
N VAL A 38 -12.63 -8.89 -18.75
CA VAL A 38 -12.22 -8.60 -17.37
C VAL A 38 -13.44 -8.45 -16.46
N PHE A 39 -14.45 -7.72 -16.91
CA PHE A 39 -15.71 -7.55 -16.18
C PHE A 39 -16.41 -8.89 -15.93
N GLU A 40 -16.61 -9.70 -16.97
CA GLU A 40 -17.28 -11.00 -16.86
C GLU A 40 -16.49 -11.96 -15.96
N ARG A 41 -15.16 -11.96 -16.04
CA ARG A 41 -14.30 -12.75 -15.16
C ARG A 41 -14.46 -12.33 -13.70
N THR A 42 -14.44 -11.02 -13.44
CA THR A 42 -14.59 -10.45 -12.10
C THR A 42 -15.96 -10.77 -11.53
N ARG A 43 -17.01 -10.57 -12.34
CA ARG A 43 -18.39 -10.91 -12.02
C ARG A 43 -18.50 -12.38 -11.60
N ARG A 44 -18.00 -13.31 -12.42
CA ARG A 44 -18.02 -14.75 -12.12
C ARG A 44 -17.28 -15.07 -10.82
N LEU A 45 -16.13 -14.45 -10.56
CA LEU A 45 -15.38 -14.66 -9.31
C LEU A 45 -16.18 -14.19 -8.09
N LEU A 46 -16.80 -13.01 -8.17
CA LEU A 46 -17.61 -12.47 -7.08
C LEU A 46 -18.83 -13.36 -6.78
N PHE A 47 -19.55 -13.80 -7.81
CA PHE A 47 -20.71 -14.69 -7.61
C PHE A 47 -20.30 -16.07 -7.10
N LYS A 48 -19.20 -16.64 -7.60
CA LYS A 48 -18.65 -17.90 -7.07
C LYS A 48 -18.23 -17.77 -5.60
N GLY A 49 -17.57 -16.68 -5.24
CA GLY A 49 -17.20 -16.39 -3.85
C GLY A 49 -18.43 -16.26 -2.95
N ALA A 50 -19.43 -15.50 -3.37
CA ALA A 50 -20.69 -15.37 -2.64
C ALA A 50 -21.40 -16.72 -2.47
N GLN A 51 -21.42 -17.56 -3.51
CA GLN A 51 -21.98 -18.91 -3.45
C GLN A 51 -21.22 -19.81 -2.48
N ALA A 52 -19.88 -19.73 -2.45
CA ALA A 52 -19.06 -20.48 -1.50
C ALA A 52 -19.30 -20.05 -0.04
N CYS A 53 -19.47 -18.74 0.20
CA CYS A 53 -19.85 -18.21 1.52
C CYS A 53 -21.21 -18.74 1.97
N MET A 54 -22.21 -18.73 1.08
CA MET A 54 -23.58 -19.19 1.39
C MET A 54 -23.65 -20.71 1.55
N ALA A 55 -22.83 -21.47 0.84
CA ALA A 55 -22.80 -22.92 0.92
C ALA A 55 -22.07 -23.44 2.17
N GLY A 56 -21.52 -22.56 3.02
CA GLY A 56 -20.69 -22.96 4.17
C GLY A 56 -19.43 -23.75 3.79
N ALA A 57 -19.13 -23.84 2.49
CA ALA A 57 -18.07 -24.67 1.93
C ALA A 57 -16.79 -23.84 1.84
N TRP A 58 -16.30 -23.37 2.99
CA TRP A 58 -14.88 -23.11 3.13
C TRP A 58 -14.25 -24.40 3.65
N PRO A 59 -13.63 -25.23 2.81
CA PRO A 59 -12.71 -26.24 3.32
C PRO A 59 -11.54 -25.47 3.91
N ALA A 60 -11.48 -25.39 5.24
CA ALA A 60 -10.23 -25.15 5.95
C ALA A 60 -9.24 -26.20 5.43
N SER A 61 -8.29 -25.77 4.61
CA SER A 61 -7.19 -26.62 4.15
C SER A 61 -5.98 -26.46 5.07
N PRO A 62 -5.15 -27.51 5.19
CA PRO A 62 -4.61 -27.91 6.48
C PRO A 62 -3.17 -27.45 6.70
N ALA A 63 -2.94 -26.90 7.89
CA ALA A 63 -1.69 -26.87 8.65
C ALA A 63 -2.14 -26.44 10.07
N ASP A 64 -2.10 -27.24 11.13
CA ASP A 64 -1.22 -28.36 11.47
C ASP A 64 -1.96 -29.40 12.34
N THR A 65 -1.61 -30.66 12.11
CA THR A 65 -1.93 -31.89 12.86
C THR A 65 -1.68 -31.70 14.37
N CYS A 66 -2.52 -32.17 15.31
CA CYS A 66 -2.54 -33.56 15.78
C CYS A 66 -3.65 -33.81 16.83
N ALA A 67 -4.23 -35.02 16.75
CA ALA A 67 -4.92 -35.88 17.73
C ALA A 67 -5.33 -35.27 19.10
N VAL A 68 -6.52 -35.55 19.64
CA VAL A 68 -6.87 -36.85 20.23
C VAL A 68 -8.40 -36.99 20.36
N THR A 69 -8.86 -38.19 20.01
CA THR A 69 -10.11 -38.89 20.38
C THR A 69 -10.96 -38.30 21.50
N ARG A 70 -12.26 -38.12 21.26
CA ARG A 70 -13.30 -38.36 22.29
C ARG A 70 -14.56 -38.97 21.67
N SER A 71 -14.89 -40.19 22.09
CA SER A 71 -16.27 -40.70 22.15
C SER A 71 -16.93 -40.21 23.46
N PRO A 72 -18.22 -40.48 23.72
CA PRO A 72 -19.27 -39.45 23.77
C PRO A 72 -19.64 -39.03 25.21
N GLU A 73 -20.15 -37.80 25.32
CA GLU A 73 -21.15 -37.22 26.25
C GLU A 73 -21.63 -38.08 27.45
N PRO A 74 -21.95 -37.51 28.65
CA PRO A 74 -22.86 -36.36 28.74
C PRO A 74 -22.77 -35.39 29.95
N ALA A 75 -23.55 -34.31 29.81
CA ALA A 75 -24.24 -33.52 30.83
C ALA A 75 -23.43 -32.52 31.67
N GLY A 76 -23.64 -31.23 31.37
CA GLY A 76 -23.38 -30.14 32.31
C GLY A 76 -23.08 -28.81 31.62
N GLU A 77 -24.11 -27.97 31.50
CA GLU A 77 -24.04 -26.52 31.74
C GLU A 77 -23.06 -25.66 30.91
N THR A 78 -23.65 -24.81 30.07
CA THR A 78 -23.26 -23.41 29.80
C THR A 78 -21.76 -23.09 29.68
N GLN A 79 -21.26 -22.97 28.44
CA GLN A 79 -20.44 -21.81 28.05
C GLN A 79 -20.21 -21.78 26.53
N ASP A 80 -20.77 -20.74 25.93
CA ASP A 80 -20.51 -20.27 24.57
C ASP A 80 -19.04 -19.84 24.48
N GLY A 81 -18.23 -20.71 23.89
CA GLY A 81 -16.78 -20.57 23.79
C GLY A 81 -16.32 -20.76 22.35
N SER A 82 -16.90 -20.03 21.40
CA SER A 82 -16.28 -19.89 20.07
C SER A 82 -15.59 -18.53 19.99
N ALA A 83 -14.31 -18.53 20.37
CA ALA A 83 -13.37 -17.45 20.02
C ALA A 83 -13.12 -17.48 18.50
N GLY A 84 -14.16 -17.14 17.74
CA GLY A 84 -14.09 -16.94 16.30
C GLY A 84 -13.09 -15.84 15.99
N CYS A 85 -12.30 -16.05 14.94
CA CYS A 85 -11.30 -15.13 14.40
C CYS A 85 -11.79 -13.68 14.47
N ARG A 86 -11.27 -12.93 15.43
CA ARG A 86 -11.56 -11.51 15.60
C ARG A 86 -10.97 -10.75 14.42
N TRP A 87 -11.78 -10.48 13.41
CA TRP A 87 -11.50 -9.44 12.43
C TRP A 87 -11.59 -8.08 13.16
N SER A 88 -10.48 -7.66 13.75
CA SER A 88 -10.35 -6.37 14.40
C SER A 88 -10.56 -5.27 13.36
N GLY A 89 -11.72 -4.62 13.40
CA GLY A 89 -12.00 -3.43 12.58
C GLY A 89 -13.29 -3.44 11.78
N GLN A 90 -14.05 -4.55 11.75
CA GLN A 90 -15.33 -4.55 11.02
C GLN A 90 -16.39 -3.70 11.73
N LEU A 91 -17.00 -2.77 10.98
CA LEU A 91 -18.12 -1.94 11.41
C LEU A 91 -19.43 -2.70 11.18
N LEU A 92 -20.38 -2.59 12.11
CA LEU A 92 -21.73 -3.16 12.02
C LEU A 92 -22.70 -2.07 11.54
N ILE A 93 -23.67 -2.43 10.71
CA ILE A 93 -24.75 -1.50 10.32
C ILE A 93 -25.79 -1.51 11.45
N GLY A 94 -26.00 -0.35 12.08
CA GLY A 94 -27.02 -0.11 13.08
C GLY A 94 -28.42 -0.13 12.47
N HIS A 95 -29.43 -0.30 13.32
CA HIS A 95 -30.84 -0.26 12.90
C HIS A 95 -31.25 1.11 12.33
N ASP A 96 -30.47 2.15 12.59
CA ASP A 96 -30.58 3.50 12.04
C ASP A 96 -29.77 3.70 10.74
N GLY A 97 -29.16 2.63 10.22
CA GLY A 97 -28.33 2.64 9.01
C GLY A 97 -26.90 3.15 9.22
N LYS A 98 -26.50 3.49 10.45
CA LYS A 98 -25.15 4.04 10.73
C LYS A 98 -24.14 2.94 11.05
N LEU A 99 -22.88 3.17 10.69
CA LEU A 99 -21.80 2.23 10.96
C LEU A 99 -21.32 2.35 12.41
N LEU A 100 -21.54 1.30 13.20
CA LEU A 100 -21.14 1.19 14.60
C LEU A 100 -19.89 0.32 14.73
N ARG A 101 -18.89 0.79 15.49
CA ARG A 101 -17.81 -0.10 15.92
C ARG A 101 -18.38 -1.09 16.92
N ARG A 102 -18.09 -2.38 16.71
CA ARG A 102 -18.40 -3.41 17.70
C ARG A 102 -17.71 -3.03 19.02
N PRO A 103 -18.43 -2.83 20.12
CA PRO A 103 -17.80 -2.53 21.40
C PRO A 103 -16.98 -3.77 21.78
N ALA A 104 -15.66 -3.60 21.87
CA ALA A 104 -14.82 -4.59 22.51
C ALA A 104 -15.29 -4.71 23.95
N ALA A 105 -15.55 -5.94 24.39
CA ALA A 105 -15.87 -6.22 25.80
C ALA A 105 -14.90 -5.44 26.69
N MET A 106 -15.48 -4.74 27.66
CA MET A 106 -14.83 -3.85 28.59
C MET A 106 -13.80 -4.61 29.42
N GLU A 107 -12.56 -4.67 28.93
CA GLU A 107 -11.38 -4.86 29.75
C GLU A 107 -10.30 -3.90 29.24
N ARG A 108 -10.12 -2.82 30.01
CA ARG A 108 -8.93 -1.96 30.14
C ARG A 108 -7.93 -1.98 28.96
N ALA A 109 -8.39 -1.65 27.76
CA ALA A 109 -7.51 -1.38 26.64
C ALA A 109 -7.17 0.10 26.59
N VAL A 110 -5.89 0.40 26.82
CA VAL A 110 -5.20 1.62 26.42
C VAL A 110 -5.73 2.09 25.06
N PRO A 111 -5.99 3.41 24.84
CA PRO A 111 -6.46 3.88 23.55
C PRO A 111 -5.52 3.38 22.44
N PRO A 112 -6.03 2.96 21.27
CA PRO A 112 -5.17 2.60 20.15
C PRO A 112 -4.51 3.89 19.66
N VAL A 113 -3.40 4.23 20.28
CA VAL A 113 -2.46 5.22 19.77
C VAL A 113 -1.90 4.64 18.48
N GLY A 114 -1.99 5.43 17.42
CA GLY A 114 -1.24 5.18 16.20
C GLY A 114 -2.11 4.75 15.03
N VAL A 115 -2.84 5.71 14.45
CA VAL A 115 -2.97 5.74 12.99
C VAL A 115 -1.58 5.47 12.43
N SER A 116 -1.39 4.39 11.67
CA SER A 116 -0.11 4.05 11.07
C SER A 116 0.30 5.17 10.11
N LYS A 117 1.01 6.18 10.62
CA LYS A 117 1.45 7.35 9.84
C LYS A 117 2.56 6.90 8.90
N ALA A 118 2.29 6.26 7.76
CA ALA A 118 3.33 5.86 6.82
C ALA A 118 4.26 7.05 6.47
N CYS A 119 5.53 6.80 6.14
CA CYS A 119 6.43 7.86 5.71
C CYS A 119 5.88 8.53 4.45
N SER A 120 5.80 9.85 4.43
CA SER A 120 5.22 10.60 3.30
C SER A 120 6.07 10.55 2.03
N SER A 121 7.35 10.18 2.14
CA SER A 121 8.28 10.05 1.00
C SER A 121 8.38 8.63 0.45
N CYS A 122 8.54 7.61 1.30
CA CYS A 122 8.72 6.22 0.84
C CYS A 122 7.51 5.32 1.08
N VAL A 123 6.45 5.81 1.73
CA VAL A 123 5.22 5.07 2.07
C VAL A 123 5.45 3.85 2.99
N ARG A 124 6.69 3.62 3.44
CA ARG A 124 7.01 2.55 4.39
C ARG A 124 6.55 2.94 5.78
N THR A 125 6.05 1.96 6.52
CA THR A 125 5.83 2.08 7.95
C THR A 125 7.19 2.06 8.66
N ALA A 126 7.44 3.07 9.49
CA ALA A 126 8.62 3.14 10.36
C ALA A 126 8.16 3.49 11.77
N ASP A 127 8.82 2.94 12.79
CA ASP A 127 8.44 3.18 14.19
C ASP A 127 8.92 4.55 14.67
N VAL A 128 10.05 5.03 14.15
CA VAL A 128 10.61 6.36 14.42
C VAL A 128 10.39 7.26 13.21
N LYS A 129 9.73 8.40 13.44
CA LYS A 129 9.44 9.40 12.41
C LYS A 129 9.70 10.80 12.93
N GLU A 130 10.21 11.62 12.03
CA GLU A 130 10.48 13.04 12.26
C GLU A 130 9.60 13.87 11.31
N ALA A 131 9.20 15.06 11.74
CA ALA A 131 8.45 15.98 10.89
C ALA A 131 9.43 16.88 10.11
N CYS A 132 9.19 17.03 8.81
CA CYS A 132 9.93 18.00 8.01
C CYS A 132 9.52 19.43 8.39
N THR A 133 10.49 20.30 8.67
CA THR A 133 10.24 21.69 9.08
C THR A 133 9.60 22.58 8.00
N GLN A 134 9.63 22.16 6.74
CA GLN A 134 9.11 22.94 5.61
C GLN A 134 7.69 22.55 5.18
N CYS A 135 7.28 21.30 5.41
CA CYS A 135 5.99 20.78 4.95
C CYS A 135 5.21 20.02 6.03
N ASP A 136 5.74 19.94 7.25
CA ASP A 136 5.18 19.25 8.43
C ASP A 136 4.83 17.77 8.23
N GLN A 137 5.28 17.18 7.12
CA GLN A 137 5.05 15.78 6.80
C GLN A 137 6.01 14.87 7.57
N PHE A 138 5.48 13.74 8.06
CA PHE A 138 6.28 12.74 8.76
C PHE A 138 7.12 11.93 7.76
N VAL A 139 8.42 11.84 8.01
CA VAL A 139 9.39 11.05 7.25
C VAL A 139 10.13 10.07 8.16
N CYS A 140 10.53 8.92 7.60
CA CYS A 140 11.41 7.99 8.31
C CYS A 140 12.86 8.50 8.29
N GLN A 141 13.71 7.95 9.14
CA GLN A 141 15.14 8.31 9.23
C GLN A 141 15.88 8.20 7.89
N ASN A 142 15.46 7.31 6.98
CA ASN A 142 16.09 7.17 5.67
C ASN A 142 15.64 8.24 4.66
N CYS A 143 14.53 8.93 4.96
CA CYS A 143 13.97 9.99 4.12
C CYS A 143 14.13 11.38 4.75
N SER A 144 14.57 11.47 6.02
CA SER A 144 15.01 12.73 6.61
C SER A 144 16.44 13.04 6.20
N ARG A 145 16.68 14.32 5.95
CA ARG A 145 17.98 14.92 5.70
C ARG A 145 18.15 16.14 6.60
N LEU A 146 19.38 16.46 6.97
CA LEU A 146 19.68 17.65 7.75
C LEU A 146 20.22 18.73 6.82
N CYS A 147 19.66 19.93 6.91
CA CYS A 147 20.19 21.08 6.18
C CYS A 147 21.56 21.48 6.76
N SER A 148 22.59 21.57 5.92
CA SER A 148 23.95 21.97 6.32
C SER A 148 24.03 23.40 6.89
N CYS A 149 23.09 24.28 6.53
CA CYS A 149 23.08 25.67 7.01
C CYS A 149 22.33 25.86 8.32
N CYS A 150 21.13 25.28 8.45
CA CYS A 150 20.24 25.52 9.60
C CYS A 150 20.00 24.29 10.47
N ASN A 151 20.63 23.15 10.16
CA ASN A 151 20.53 21.87 10.88
C ASN A 151 19.09 21.39 11.12
N THR A 152 18.14 21.87 10.33
CA THR A 152 16.74 21.45 10.42
C THR A 152 16.49 20.18 9.61
N ILE A 153 15.54 19.37 10.10
CA ILE A 153 15.12 18.15 9.43
C ILE A 153 14.25 18.50 8.23
N THR A 154 14.67 18.04 7.06
CA THR A 154 13.99 18.23 5.79
C THR A 154 13.75 16.90 5.08
N CYS A 155 12.65 16.78 4.35
CA CYS A 155 12.42 15.62 3.49
C CYS A 155 13.20 15.77 2.17
N SER A 156 13.33 14.67 1.43
CA SER A 156 13.94 14.66 0.09
C SER A 156 13.28 15.59 -0.93
N LEU A 157 12.03 16.01 -0.71
CA LEU A 157 11.32 16.95 -1.58
C LEU A 157 11.54 18.42 -1.19
N CYS A 158 11.89 18.68 0.07
CA CYS A 158 12.12 20.01 0.62
C CYS A 158 13.61 20.35 0.80
N SER A 159 14.48 19.49 0.25
CA SER A 159 15.91 19.66 0.24
C SER A 159 16.47 19.50 -1.16
N SER A 160 17.54 20.23 -1.42
CA SER A 160 18.39 20.13 -2.61
C SER A 160 19.77 19.68 -2.18
N VAL A 161 20.44 18.89 -3.02
CA VAL A 161 21.84 18.49 -2.80
C VAL A 161 22.69 19.36 -3.70
N ASP A 162 23.51 20.21 -3.08
CA ASP A 162 24.53 21.00 -3.76
C ASP A 162 25.81 20.15 -3.88
N TYR A 163 26.30 20.03 -5.10
CA TYR A 163 27.49 19.25 -5.47
C TYR A 163 28.66 20.18 -5.77
N GLY A 164 28.94 21.11 -4.85
CA GLY A 164 30.05 22.07 -4.97
C GLY A 164 31.43 21.45 -4.71
N ASP A 165 32.46 22.32 -4.74
CA ASP A 165 33.89 21.94 -4.62
C ASP A 165 34.28 21.28 -3.28
N VAL A 166 33.41 21.33 -2.27
CA VAL A 166 33.66 20.79 -0.91
C VAL A 166 32.88 19.47 -0.66
N GLY A 167 32.17 18.95 -1.66
CA GLY A 167 31.40 17.70 -1.59
C GLY A 167 29.89 17.89 -1.48
N GLU A 168 29.16 16.80 -1.24
CA GLU A 168 27.69 16.77 -1.17
C GLU A 168 27.17 17.52 0.06
N GLN A 169 26.52 18.67 -0.16
CA GLN A 169 25.87 19.45 0.90
C GLN A 169 24.36 19.42 0.70
N VAL A 170 23.60 19.21 1.78
CA VAL A 170 22.14 19.21 1.71
C VAL A 170 21.62 20.55 2.19
N LEU A 171 20.83 21.24 1.39
CA LEU A 171 20.25 22.52 1.73
C LEU A 171 18.74 22.47 1.66
N CYS A 172 18.07 23.01 2.68
CA CYS A 172 16.63 23.19 2.61
C CYS A 172 16.28 24.26 1.56
N ASN A 173 15.07 24.20 1.00
CA ASN A 173 14.63 25.16 -0.01
C ASN A 173 14.69 26.63 0.48
N GLY A 174 14.71 26.88 1.80
CA GLY A 174 14.93 28.21 2.35
C GLY A 174 16.41 28.63 2.26
N CYS A 175 17.32 27.77 2.71
CA CYS A 175 18.76 28.06 2.70
C CYS A 175 19.38 28.04 1.30
N SER A 176 18.84 27.24 0.38
CA SER A 176 19.31 27.22 -1.01
C SER A 176 19.09 28.56 -1.72
N MET A 177 18.11 29.36 -1.30
CA MET A 177 17.84 30.68 -1.90
C MET A 177 18.85 31.75 -1.50
N PHE A 178 19.63 31.53 -0.44
CA PHE A 178 20.65 32.47 0.04
C PHE A 178 22.07 32.11 -0.43
N GLN A 179 22.20 31.05 -1.23
CA GLN A 179 23.42 30.67 -1.92
C GLN A 179 23.39 31.32 -3.32
N VAL A 180 23.76 32.60 -3.38
CA VAL A 180 24.00 33.35 -4.62
C VAL A 180 25.46 33.78 -4.64
#